data_AF-A0AAV6BXP1-F1
#
_entry.id   AF-A0AAV6BXP1-F1
#
_cell.length_a   1.000
_cell.length_b   1.000
_cell.length_c   1.000
_cell.angle_alpha   90.00
_cell.angle_beta   90.00
_cell.angle_gamma   90.00
#
_symmetry.space_group_name_H-M   'P 1'
#
loop_
_entity.id
_entity.type
_entity.pdbx_description
1 polymer ?
#
loop_
_entity_poly.entity_id
_entity_poly.type
_entity_poly.pdbx_seq_one_letter_code
_entity_poly.pdbx_strand_id
1 'polypeptide(L)'
;DVPLTRLEVNMGAGQLDLDLTGPRKENMTVVIHGGVGQARIRLPKDVGVRADAHGGIGSIDVSGLRHDGGEYVNDAYGKSPVTIDLNVQGGVGQITLEVER
;
A
#
# COMPACT_ATOMS: atom_id res chain seq x y z
N ASP A 1 5.52 24.10 3.12
CA ASP A 1 4.90 22.80 2.82
C ASP A 1 5.95 21.74 3.07
N VAL A 2 5.70 20.81 3.99
CA VAL A 2 6.62 19.70 4.27
C VAL A 2 5.94 18.45 3.72
N PRO A 3 6.57 17.72 2.79
CA PRO A 3 5.97 16.52 2.21
C PRO A 3 5.83 15.42 3.27
N LEU A 4 4.72 14.66 3.18
CA LEU A 4 4.49 13.52 4.07
C LEU A 4 5.43 12.37 3.70
N THR A 5 6.39 12.09 4.58
CA THR A 5 7.38 11.02 4.41
C THR A 5 7.00 9.73 5.14
N ARG A 6 6.14 9.79 6.16
CA ARG A 6 5.69 8.63 6.92
C ARG A 6 4.22 8.70 7.30
N LEU A 7 3.48 7.63 7.05
CA LEU A 7 2.10 7.42 7.49
C LEU A 7 2.03 6.11 8.27
N GLU A 8 1.46 6.15 9.47
CA GLU A 8 1.20 4.96 10.28
C GLU A 8 -0.27 4.95 10.70
N VAL A 9 -0.95 3.83 10.44
CA VAL A 9 -2.37 3.65 10.76
C VAL A 9 -2.54 2.38 11.60
N ASN A 10 -3.15 2.52 12.76
CA ASN A 10 -3.49 1.42 13.65
C ASN A 10 -5.02 1.37 13.82
N MET A 11 -5.65 0.30 13.34
CA MET A 11 -7.09 0.13 13.36
C MET A 11 -7.46 -1.20 14.04
N GLY A 12 -8.28 -1.13 15.09
CA GLY A 12 -8.77 -2.33 15.78
C GLY A 12 -9.85 -3.06 14.98
N ALA A 13 -10.94 -2.35 14.65
CA ALA A 13 -11.97 -2.85 13.76
C ALA A 13 -12.55 -1.71 12.90
N GLY A 14 -12.81 -1.98 11.62
CA GLY A 14 -13.41 -1.00 10.72
C GLY A 14 -12.97 -1.11 9.27
N GLN A 15 -13.15 -0.01 8.54
CA GLN A 15 -12.77 0.11 7.13
C GLN A 15 -11.78 1.26 6.97
N LEU A 16 -10.69 0.99 6.25
CA LEU A 16 -9.71 1.96 5.82
C LEU A 16 -9.77 2.12 4.30
N ASP A 17 -10.01 3.34 3.83
CA ASP A 17 -9.86 3.74 2.44
C ASP A 17 -8.71 4.75 2.35
N LEU A 18 -7.58 4.33 1.80
CA LEU A 18 -6.37 5.14 1.66
C LEU A 18 -6.07 5.41 0.18
N ASP A 19 -5.91 6.69 -0.16
CA ASP A 19 -5.56 7.15 -1.50
C ASP A 19 -4.14 7.70 -1.53
N LEU A 20 -3.24 7.01 -2.22
CA LEU A 20 -1.83 7.40 -2.38
C LEU A 20 -1.51 7.88 -3.81
N THR A 21 -2.51 8.05 -4.67
CA THR A 21 -2.36 8.45 -6.09
C THR A 21 -1.88 9.89 -6.30
N GLY A 22 -1.85 10.71 -5.24
CA GLY A 22 -1.38 12.09 -5.31
C GLY A 22 0.10 12.23 -5.71
N PRO A 23 0.49 13.37 -6.32
CA PRO A 23 1.85 13.59 -6.80
C PRO A 23 2.87 13.55 -5.66
N ARG A 24 4.02 12.91 -5.90
CA ARG A 24 5.10 12.77 -4.91
C ARG A 24 6.41 13.36 -5.39
N LYS A 25 7.08 14.05 -4.47
CA LYS A 25 8.44 14.60 -4.64
C LYS A 25 9.50 13.87 -3.82
N GLU A 26 9.07 13.13 -2.81
CA GLU A 26 9.95 12.43 -1.87
C GLU A 26 9.39 11.04 -1.55
N ASN A 27 10.28 10.13 -1.14
CA ASN A 27 9.91 8.78 -0.72
C ASN A 27 8.94 8.81 0.45
N MET A 28 8.09 7.80 0.53
CA MET A 28 7.15 7.66 1.63
C MET A 28 7.10 6.22 2.14
N THR A 29 7.10 6.09 3.47
CA THR A 29 6.79 4.82 4.14
C THR A 29 5.36 4.85 4.67
N VAL A 30 4.59 3.81 4.38
CA VAL A 30 3.23 3.60 4.87
C VAL A 30 3.17 2.29 5.62
N VAL A 31 2.72 2.34 6.87
CA VAL A 31 2.55 1.16 7.72
C VAL A 31 1.11 1.11 8.20
N ILE A 32 0.44 -0.01 7.95
CA ILE A 32 -0.97 -0.23 8.32
C ILE A 32 -1.07 -1.51 9.14
N HIS A 33 -1.62 -1.39 10.34
CA HIS A 33 -1.98 -2.52 11.19
C HIS A 33 -3.50 -2.53 11.40
N GLY A 34 -4.16 -3.58 10.94
CA GLY A 34 -5.60 -3.81 11.06
C GLY A 34 -5.91 -5.07 11.87
N GLY A 35 -6.85 -4.97 12.82
CA GLY A 35 -7.38 -6.13 13.53
C GLY A 35 -8.45 -6.86 12.71
N VAL A 36 -9.66 -6.29 12.64
CA VAL A 36 -10.80 -6.88 11.92
C VAL A 36 -11.43 -5.90 10.94
N GLY A 37 -11.55 -6.25 9.65
CA GLY A 37 -12.34 -5.46 8.70
C GLY A 37 -11.73 -5.36 7.31
N GLN A 38 -11.69 -4.17 6.72
CA GLN A 38 -11.30 -3.98 5.33
C GLN A 38 -10.28 -2.85 5.17
N ALA A 39 -9.27 -3.05 4.33
CA ALA A 39 -8.31 -2.03 3.96
C ALA A 39 -8.18 -1.96 2.44
N ARG A 40 -8.60 -0.84 1.85
CA ARG A 40 -8.47 -0.54 0.42
C ARG A 40 -7.43 0.56 0.23
N ILE A 41 -6.34 0.24 -0.46
CA ILE A 41 -5.25 1.16 -0.74
C ILE A 41 -5.13 1.36 -2.26
N ARG A 42 -5.31 2.61 -2.70
CA ARG A 42 -5.12 3.03 -4.09
C ARG A 42 -3.71 3.58 -4.28
N LEU A 43 -3.02 3.07 -5.29
CA LEU A 43 -1.60 3.28 -5.53
C LEU A 43 -1.35 4.00 -6.86
N PRO A 44 -0.36 4.90 -6.92
CA PRO A 44 -0.01 5.60 -8.16
C PRO A 44 0.63 4.65 -9.17
N LYS A 45 0.41 4.90 -10.46
CA LYS A 45 1.09 4.16 -11.55
C LYS A 45 2.44 4.76 -11.95
N ASP A 46 2.61 6.07 -11.75
CA ASP A 46 3.79 6.83 -12.20
C ASP A 46 4.90 6.96 -11.14
N VAL A 47 4.58 6.62 -9.87
CA VAL A 47 5.55 6.59 -8.76
C VAL A 47 5.88 5.14 -8.43
N GLY A 48 7.14 4.84 -8.13
CA GLY A 48 7.53 3.48 -7.77
C GLY A 48 6.80 3.01 -6.52
N VAL A 49 6.25 1.80 -6.54
CA VAL A 49 5.58 1.20 -5.38
C VAL A 49 6.22 -0.14 -5.07
N ARG A 50 6.47 -0.37 -3.79
CA ARG A 50 6.85 -1.63 -3.20
C ARG A 50 5.97 -1.91 -2.00
N ALA A 51 5.21 -2.98 -2.08
CA ALA A 51 4.18 -3.32 -1.11
C ALA A 51 4.39 -4.73 -0.56
N ASP A 52 4.25 -4.84 0.74
CA ASP A 52 4.20 -6.07 1.48
C ASP A 52 2.82 -6.13 2.18
N ALA A 53 2.08 -7.22 1.96
CA ALA A 53 0.75 -7.41 2.51
C ALA A 53 0.63 -8.78 3.14
N HIS A 54 0.30 -8.80 4.43
CA HIS A 54 0.08 -10.00 5.22
C HIS A 54 -1.31 -9.96 5.85
N GLY A 55 -2.04 -11.06 5.72
CA GLY A 55 -3.35 -11.26 6.31
C GLY A 55 -3.39 -12.56 7.11
N GLY A 56 -4.04 -12.56 8.28
CA GLY A 56 -4.27 -13.78 9.04
C GLY A 56 -5.38 -14.64 8.43
N ILE A 57 -6.62 -14.15 8.45
CA ILE A 57 -7.79 -14.84 7.89
C ILE A 57 -8.52 -13.93 6.92
N GLY A 58 -8.70 -14.36 5.68
CA GLY A 58 -9.47 -13.65 4.65
C GLY A 58 -8.75 -13.63 3.31
N SER A 59 -8.83 -12.51 2.58
CA SER A 59 -8.23 -12.39 1.24
C SER A 59 -7.35 -11.14 1.09
N ILE A 60 -6.33 -11.28 0.25
CA ILE A 60 -5.52 -10.17 -0.25
C ILE A 60 -5.74 -10.12 -1.75
N ASP A 61 -6.39 -9.06 -2.20
CA ASP A 61 -6.65 -8.81 -3.62
C ASP A 61 -5.66 -7.77 -4.12
N VAL A 62 -4.91 -8.12 -5.16
CA VAL A 62 -3.86 -7.26 -5.71
C VAL A 62 -4.08 -7.07 -7.20
N SER A 63 -4.11 -5.82 -7.65
CA SER A 63 -4.25 -5.45 -9.06
C SER A 63 -3.23 -4.40 -9.50
N GLY A 64 -2.64 -4.60 -10.67
CA GLY A 64 -1.63 -3.70 -11.24
C GLY A 64 -0.25 -3.78 -10.58
N LEU A 65 -0.01 -4.78 -9.74
CA LEU A 65 1.29 -5.09 -9.15
C LEU A 65 1.74 -6.48 -9.62
N ARG A 66 3.06 -6.65 -9.76
CA ARG A 66 3.72 -7.94 -10.01
C ARG A 66 4.49 -8.38 -8.78
N HIS A 67 4.67 -9.68 -8.61
CA HIS A 67 5.55 -10.20 -7.57
C HIS A 67 7.03 -10.07 -7.98
N ASP A 68 7.85 -9.56 -7.07
CA ASP A 68 9.30 -9.48 -7.21
C ASP A 68 9.97 -9.77 -5.86
N GLY A 69 10.75 -10.85 -5.77
CA GLY A 69 11.50 -11.20 -4.55
C GLY A 69 10.66 -11.46 -3.28
N GLY A 70 9.35 -11.65 -3.39
CA GLY A 70 8.44 -11.79 -2.24
C GLY A 70 7.60 -10.55 -1.93
N GLU A 71 7.89 -9.43 -2.60
CA GLU A 71 7.14 -8.18 -2.49
C GLU A 71 6.26 -7.96 -3.73
N TYR A 72 5.27 -7.08 -3.63
CA TYR A 72 4.46 -6.61 -4.74
C TYR A 72 5.01 -5.27 -5.24
N VAL A 73 5.32 -5.17 -6.53
CA VAL A 73 5.88 -3.94 -7.13
C VAL A 73 5.11 -3.51 -8.37
N ASN A 74 5.02 -2.20 -8.60
CA ASN A 74 4.41 -1.67 -9.83
C ASN A 74 5.45 -1.49 -10.95
N ASP A 75 4.99 -1.11 -12.15
CA ASP A 75 5.86 -0.93 -13.32
C ASP A 75 6.82 0.26 -13.22
N ALA A 76 6.54 1.22 -12.34
CA ALA A 76 7.41 2.35 -12.05
C ALA A 76 8.50 2.03 -11.01
N TYR A 77 8.41 0.92 -10.28
CA TYR A 77 9.43 0.51 -9.32
C TYR A 77 10.80 0.31 -10.01
N GLY A 78 11.84 0.95 -9.47
CA GLY A 78 13.18 1.00 -10.05
C GLY A 78 13.36 1.94 -11.24
N LYS A 79 12.28 2.56 -11.76
CA LYS A 79 12.31 3.54 -12.86
C LYS A 79 12.04 4.97 -12.36
N SER A 80 11.14 5.09 -11.40
CA SER A 80 10.81 6.36 -10.76
C SER A 80 11.89 6.76 -9.75
N PRO A 81 12.27 8.05 -9.64
CA PRO A 81 13.20 8.52 -8.62
C PRO A 81 12.61 8.46 -7.20
N VAL A 82 11.29 8.27 -7.08
CA VAL A 82 10.56 8.22 -5.81
C VAL A 82 9.88 6.88 -5.65
N THR A 83 9.93 6.35 -4.42
CA THR A 83 9.30 5.08 -4.06
C THR A 83 8.37 5.23 -2.85
N ILE A 84 7.22 4.55 -2.91
CA ILE A 84 6.34 4.30 -1.79
C ILE A 84 6.59 2.89 -1.28
N ASP A 85 7.05 2.78 -0.04
CA ASP A 85 7.19 1.53 0.70
C ASP A 85 5.93 1.33 1.55
N LEU A 86 5.12 0.33 1.21
CA LEU A 86 3.85 0.00 1.86
C LEU A 86 3.99 -1.32 2.62
N ASN A 87 3.65 -1.33 3.91
CA ASN A 87 3.48 -2.55 4.70
C ASN A 87 2.06 -2.59 5.27
N VAL A 88 1.32 -3.65 4.98
CA VAL A 88 -0.04 -3.86 5.48
C VAL A 88 -0.13 -5.19 6.21
N GLN A 89 -0.58 -5.14 7.45
CA GLN A 89 -0.82 -6.33 8.27
C GLN A 89 -2.28 -6.33 8.73
N GLY A 90 -3.03 -7.36 8.36
CA GLY A 90 -4.42 -7.57 8.77
C GLY A 90 -4.58 -8.84 9.59
N GLY A 91 -5.38 -8.78 10.65
CA GLY A 91 -5.78 -9.97 11.42
C GLY A 91 -6.84 -10.79 10.68
N VAL A 92 -8.06 -10.26 10.59
CA VAL A 92 -9.20 -10.91 9.92
C VAL A 92 -9.89 -9.93 8.99
N GLY A 93 -9.99 -10.24 7.70
CA GLY A 93 -10.59 -9.30 6.76
C GLY A 93 -10.10 -9.38 5.33
N GLN A 94 -10.30 -8.27 4.61
CA GLN A 94 -9.89 -8.13 3.23
C GLN A 94 -8.90 -6.97 3.08
N ILE A 95 -7.78 -7.24 2.42
CA ILE A 95 -6.81 -6.22 1.99
C ILE A 95 -6.94 -6.11 0.48
N THR A 96 -7.08 -4.89 -0.04
CA THR A 96 -7.11 -4.61 -1.47
C THR A 96 -6.04 -3.59 -1.82
N LEU A 97 -5.11 -3.98 -2.69
CA LEU A 97 -4.10 -3.11 -3.27
C LEU A 97 -4.39 -2.92 -4.75
N GLU A 98 -4.65 -1.68 -5.17
CA GLU A 98 -5.00 -1.38 -6.56
C GLU A 98 -4.14 -0.23 -7.09
N VAL A 99 -3.38 -0.48 -8.15
CA VAL A 99 -2.72 0.56 -8.93
C VAL A 99 -3.74 1.20 -9.87
N GLU A 100 -3.75 2.53 -9.94
CA GLU A 100 -4.61 3.27 -10.86
C GLU A 100 -4.37 2.90 -12.34
N ARG A 101 -5.41 2.98 -13.17
CA ARG A 101 -5.34 2.67 -14.60
C ARG A 101 -4.75 3.82 -15.41
#